data_AF-A0A0A2F3N0-F1
#
_entry.id   AF-A0A0A2F3N0-F1
#
_cell.length_a   1.000
_cell.length_b   1.000
_cell.length_c   1.000
_cell.angle_alpha   90.00
_cell.angle_beta   90.00
_cell.angle_gamma   90.00
#
_symmetry.space_group_name_H-M   'P 1'
#
loop_
_entity.id
_entity.type
_entity.pdbx_description
1 polymer ?
#
loop_
_entity_poly.entity_id
_entity_poly.type
_entity_poly.pdbx_seq_one_letter_code
_entity_poly.pdbx_strand_id
1 'polypeptide(L)'
;MTKFDRNLIILESSLFFVFWIVVFLLGADFPPPVGFWKIVVLTLILDIVQAFYLRFLLKNITTRPTYIINSIFFVLGGIIVSLPAIWQTDTEVQSKVIWVSIITFVSVIYGNIFWIFNKTAKTKDNYISTK
;
A
#
# COMPACT_ATOMS: atom_id res chain seq x y z
N MET A 1 -17.09 -12.43 -7.86
CA MET A 1 -16.60 -11.07 -7.55
C MET A 1 -17.63 -10.09 -8.06
N THR A 2 -18.17 -9.24 -7.20
CA THR A 2 -19.28 -8.34 -7.59
C THR A 2 -18.77 -7.14 -8.39
N LYS A 3 -19.68 -6.41 -9.05
CA LYS A 3 -19.35 -5.13 -9.72
C LYS A 3 -18.81 -4.11 -8.70
N PHE A 4 -19.36 -4.11 -7.48
CA PHE A 4 -18.89 -3.28 -6.37
C PHE A 4 -17.43 -3.60 -6.00
N ASP A 5 -17.11 -4.89 -5.78
CA ASP A 5 -15.74 -5.32 -5.43
C ASP A 5 -14.72 -4.88 -6.49
N ARG A 6 -15.09 -4.99 -7.77
CA ARG A 6 -14.21 -4.59 -8.88
C ARG A 6 -13.92 -3.10 -8.88
N ASN A 7 -14.95 -2.27 -8.68
CA ASN A 7 -14.79 -0.83 -8.65
C ASN A 7 -13.96 -0.38 -7.44
N LEU A 8 -14.17 -1.02 -6.29
CA LEU A 8 -13.40 -0.77 -5.08
C LEU A 8 -11.91 -1.10 -5.27
N ILE A 9 -11.61 -2.23 -5.92
CA ILE A 9 -10.22 -2.60 -6.24
C ILE A 9 -9.56 -1.58 -7.16
N ILE A 10 -10.23 -1.14 -8.23
CA ILE A 10 -9.65 -0.15 -9.15
C ILE A 10 -9.37 1.17 -8.42
N LEU A 11 -10.30 1.63 -7.58
CA LEU A 11 -10.14 2.84 -6.79
C LEU A 11 -8.94 2.72 -5.83
N GLU A 12 -8.89 1.64 -5.04
CA GLU A 12 -7.83 1.41 -4.06
C GLU A 12 -6.45 1.26 -4.70
N SER A 13 -6.33 0.54 -5.82
CA SER A 13 -5.07 0.43 -6.54
C SER A 13 -4.62 1.78 -7.11
N SER A 14 -5.56 2.56 -7.67
CA SER A 14 -5.25 3.91 -8.16
C SER A 14 -4.75 4.82 -7.04
N LEU A 15 -5.42 4.79 -5.88
CA LEU A 15 -5.03 5.57 -4.70
C LEU A 15 -3.69 5.11 -4.15
N PHE A 16 -3.47 3.81 -4.04
CA PHE A 16 -2.22 3.24 -3.55
C PHE A 16 -1.05 3.65 -4.44
N PHE A 17 -1.17 3.47 -5.75
CA PHE A 17 -0.12 3.84 -6.69
C PHE A 17 0.19 5.34 -6.61
N VAL A 18 -0.82 6.21 -6.73
CA VAL A 18 -0.63 7.67 -6.69
C VAL A 18 -0.04 8.12 -5.36
N PHE A 19 -0.56 7.60 -4.25
CA PHE A 19 -0.06 7.93 -2.91
C PHE A 19 1.43 7.64 -2.77
N TRP A 20 1.87 6.45 -3.17
CA TRP A 20 3.28 6.07 -3.06
C TRP A 20 4.18 6.87 -3.98
N ILE A 21 3.76 7.13 -5.22
CA ILE A 21 4.53 7.99 -6.13
C ILE A 21 4.71 9.39 -5.51
N VAL A 22 3.67 9.97 -4.92
CA VAL A 22 3.77 11.27 -4.23
C VAL A 22 4.72 11.20 -3.04
N VAL A 23 4.62 10.17 -2.19
CA VAL A 23 5.52 9.99 -1.03
C VAL A 23 6.98 9.92 -1.49
N PHE A 24 7.28 9.18 -2.55
CA PHE A 24 8.64 9.09 -3.08
C PHE A 24 9.13 10.38 -3.73
N LEU A 25 8.26 11.10 -4.44
CA LEU A 25 8.62 12.41 -4.99
C LEU A 25 8.91 13.44 -3.90
N LEU A 26 8.19 13.41 -2.78
CA LEU A 26 8.45 14.29 -1.62
C LEU A 26 9.81 14.00 -0.95
N GLY A 27 10.32 12.78 -1.07
CA GLY A 27 11.62 12.38 -0.53
C GLY A 27 12.78 12.44 -1.53
N ALA A 28 12.53 12.75 -2.80
CA ALA A 28 13.55 12.75 -3.86
C ALA A 28 14.09 14.17 -4.12
N ASP A 29 15.36 14.24 -4.55
CA ASP A 29 15.93 15.46 -5.09
C ASP A 29 15.18 15.90 -6.37
N PHE A 30 15.11 17.21 -6.62
CA PHE A 30 14.49 17.75 -7.83
C PHE A 30 15.54 18.33 -8.81
N PRO A 31 15.56 17.88 -10.08
CA PRO A 31 14.69 16.86 -10.69
C PRO A 31 14.98 15.43 -10.18
N PRO A 32 13.98 14.52 -10.19
CA PRO A 32 14.17 13.14 -9.72
C PRO A 32 15.36 12.46 -10.43
N PRO A 33 16.18 11.71 -9.70
CA PRO A 33 17.35 11.05 -10.28
C PRO A 33 16.94 10.04 -11.36
N VAL A 34 17.83 9.76 -12.31
CA VAL A 34 17.58 8.80 -13.41
C VAL A 34 17.18 7.41 -12.86
N GLY A 35 17.55 7.06 -11.64
CA GLY A 35 17.15 5.80 -10.98
C GLY A 35 15.69 5.74 -10.51
N PHE A 36 14.96 6.86 -10.48
CA PHE A 36 13.61 6.96 -9.91
C PHE A 36 12.59 6.05 -10.61
N TRP A 37 12.75 5.76 -11.91
CA TRP A 37 11.85 4.84 -12.62
C TRP A 37 11.81 3.44 -11.99
N LYS A 38 12.89 3.00 -11.31
CA LYS A 38 12.94 1.72 -10.60
C LYS A 38 11.94 1.70 -9.44
N ILE A 39 11.77 2.83 -8.76
CA ILE A 39 10.77 3.00 -7.70
C ILE A 39 9.38 2.91 -8.32
N VAL A 40 9.14 3.62 -9.43
CA VAL A 40 7.85 3.57 -10.15
C VAL A 40 7.47 2.14 -10.53
N VAL A 41 8.41 1.38 -11.10
CA VAL A 41 8.20 -0.03 -11.48
C VAL A 41 7.94 -0.90 -10.24
N LEU A 42 8.69 -0.72 -9.15
CA LEU A 42 8.44 -1.46 -7.92
C LEU A 42 7.06 -1.14 -7.33
N THR A 43 6.68 0.13 -7.28
CA THR A 43 5.36 0.57 -6.82
C THR A 43 4.26 -0.05 -7.68
N LEU A 44 4.44 -0.13 -9.00
CA LEU A 44 3.48 -0.80 -9.89
C LEU A 44 3.36 -2.31 -9.58
N ILE A 45 4.47 -3.00 -9.32
CA ILE A 45 4.45 -4.42 -8.94
C ILE A 45 3.72 -4.59 -7.59
N LEU A 46 4.04 -3.75 -6.61
CA LEU A 46 3.38 -3.79 -5.30
C LEU A 46 1.90 -3.44 -5.38
N ASP A 47 1.50 -2.56 -6.29
CA ASP A 47 0.11 -2.23 -6.56
C ASP A 47 -0.67 -3.44 -7.09
N ILE A 48 -0.08 -4.19 -8.03
CA ILE A 48 -0.66 -5.45 -8.52
C ILE A 48 -0.80 -6.47 -7.37
N VAL A 49 0.23 -6.61 -6.55
CA VAL A 49 0.20 -7.51 -5.38
C VAL A 49 -0.87 -7.06 -4.38
N GLN A 50 -0.99 -5.76 -4.13
CA GLN A 50 -2.02 -5.16 -3.29
C GLN A 50 -3.42 -5.42 -3.85
N ALA A 51 -3.62 -5.36 -5.17
CA ALA A 51 -4.90 -5.65 -5.80
C ALA A 51 -5.33 -7.11 -5.59
N PHE A 52 -4.39 -8.06 -5.70
CA PHE A 52 -4.63 -9.47 -5.37
C PHE A 52 -4.92 -9.66 -3.88
N TYR A 53 -4.16 -8.98 -3.01
CA TYR A 53 -4.39 -9.00 -1.57
C TYR A 53 -5.79 -8.45 -1.22
N LEU A 54 -6.22 -7.36 -1.85
CA LEU A 54 -7.52 -6.75 -1.62
C LEU A 54 -8.66 -7.69 -2.02
N ARG A 55 -8.53 -8.46 -3.12
CA ARG A 55 -9.51 -9.51 -3.46
C ARG A 55 -9.64 -10.55 -2.36
N PHE A 56 -8.51 -10.98 -1.80
CA PHE A 56 -8.51 -11.89 -0.65
C PHE A 56 -9.15 -11.22 0.57
N LEU A 57 -8.78 -9.97 0.86
CA LEU A 57 -9.29 -9.22 1.99
C LEU A 57 -10.81 -9.06 1.92
N LEU A 58 -11.36 -8.55 0.82
CA LEU A 58 -12.81 -8.35 0.64
C LEU A 58 -13.63 -9.63 0.81
N LYS A 59 -13.08 -10.79 0.43
CA LYS A 59 -13.74 -12.09 0.61
C LYS A 59 -13.82 -12.51 2.08
N ASN A 60 -12.86 -12.09 2.90
CA ASN A 60 -12.67 -12.60 4.27
C ASN A 60 -12.90 -11.54 5.36
N ILE A 61 -13.00 -10.26 5.03
CA ILE A 61 -12.96 -9.15 6.00
C ILE A 61 -14.14 -9.12 6.98
N THR A 62 -15.29 -9.70 6.60
CA THR A 62 -16.48 -9.80 7.44
C THR A 62 -16.62 -11.15 8.14
N THR A 63 -15.82 -12.15 7.77
CA THR A 63 -15.94 -13.53 8.26
C THR A 63 -14.76 -13.98 9.10
N ARG A 64 -13.60 -13.32 8.99
CA ARG A 64 -12.37 -13.67 9.70
C ARG A 64 -11.67 -12.43 10.25
N PRO A 65 -10.91 -12.55 11.36
CA PRO A 65 -10.04 -11.48 11.83
C PRO A 65 -8.86 -11.29 10.86
N THR A 66 -9.01 -10.37 9.90
CA THR A 66 -8.02 -10.11 8.84
C THR A 66 -7.02 -9.01 9.19
N TYR A 67 -7.22 -8.30 10.30
CA TYR A 67 -6.42 -7.14 10.69
C TYR A 67 -4.92 -7.48 10.84
N ILE A 68 -4.58 -8.59 11.50
CA ILE A 68 -3.17 -9.00 11.69
C ILE A 68 -2.49 -9.26 10.33
N ILE A 69 -3.18 -9.98 9.43
CA ILE A 69 -2.66 -10.28 8.09
C ILE A 69 -2.45 -8.99 7.30
N ASN A 70 -3.38 -8.03 7.43
CA ASN A 70 -3.25 -6.70 6.83
C ASN A 70 -2.03 -5.95 7.37
N SER A 71 -1.86 -5.90 8.68
CA SER A 71 -0.70 -5.24 9.28
C SER A 71 0.62 -5.86 8.83
N ILE A 72 0.72 -7.19 8.78
CA ILE A 72 1.91 -7.89 8.26
C ILE A 72 2.16 -7.51 6.79
N PHE A 73 1.10 -7.50 5.97
CA PHE A 73 1.21 -7.14 4.55
C PHE A 73 1.79 -5.74 4.35
N PHE A 74 1.29 -4.74 5.09
CA PHE A 74 1.76 -3.36 4.97
C PHE A 74 3.12 -3.11 5.64
N VAL A 75 3.48 -3.83 6.70
CA VAL A 75 4.85 -3.80 7.26
C VAL A 75 5.85 -4.33 6.23
N LEU A 76 5.59 -5.51 5.66
CA LEU A 76 6.48 -6.11 4.66
C LEU A 76 6.55 -5.26 3.39
N GLY A 77 5.41 -4.75 2.90
CA GLY A 77 5.36 -3.85 1.75
C GLY A 77 6.16 -2.57 1.98
N GLY A 78 6.06 -1.97 3.18
CA GLY A 78 6.83 -0.78 3.57
C GLY A 78 8.34 -1.03 3.58
N ILE A 79 8.77 -2.16 4.13
CA ILE A 79 10.18 -2.55 4.12
C ILE A 79 10.66 -2.76 2.67
N ILE A 80 9.92 -3.54 1.86
CA ILE A 80 10.31 -3.85 0.48
C ILE A 80 10.42 -2.57 -0.37
N VAL A 81 9.44 -1.67 -0.25
CA VAL A 81 9.42 -0.45 -1.07
C VAL A 81 10.49 0.56 -0.65
N SER A 82 11.01 0.46 0.57
CA SER A 82 12.13 1.31 1.03
C SER A 82 13.48 0.92 0.43
N LEU A 83 13.66 -0.35 0.01
CA LEU A 83 14.96 -0.87 -0.44
C LEU A 83 15.56 -0.10 -1.65
N PRO A 84 14.80 0.24 -2.71
CA PRO A 84 15.37 0.98 -3.82
C PRO A 84 15.71 2.43 -3.49
N ALA A 85 15.01 3.06 -2.54
CA ALA A 85 15.31 4.42 -2.10
C ALA A 85 16.66 4.46 -1.38
N ILE A 86 16.96 3.43 -0.59
CA ILE A 86 18.21 3.29 0.16
C ILE A 86 19.38 2.94 -0.77
N TRP A 87 19.16 2.09 -1.77
CA TRP A 87 20.19 1.68 -2.71
C TRP A 87 20.69 2.85 -3.56
N GLN A 88 19.84 3.84 -3.81
CA GLN A 88 20.17 5.00 -4.65
C GLN A 88 20.92 6.10 -3.89
N THR A 89 21.13 5.95 -2.58
CA THR A 89 21.70 7.00 -1.74
C THR A 89 23.03 6.55 -1.10
N ASP A 90 24.07 7.37 -1.25
CA ASP A 90 25.39 7.17 -0.61
C ASP A 90 25.43 7.59 0.87
N THR A 91 24.26 7.81 1.48
CA THR A 91 24.14 8.22 2.88
C THR A 91 24.60 7.16 3.86
N GLU A 92 25.06 7.62 5.02
CA GLU A 92 25.40 6.79 6.17
C GLU A 92 24.31 5.79 6.55
N VAL A 93 24.72 4.65 7.11
CA VAL A 93 23.83 3.56 7.52
C VAL A 93 22.71 4.04 8.45
N GLN A 94 23.01 4.97 9.37
CA GLN A 94 22.01 5.52 10.29
C GLN A 94 20.88 6.26 9.55
N SER A 95 21.22 7.05 8.53
CA SER A 95 20.24 7.75 7.69
C SER A 95 19.37 6.76 6.90
N LYS A 96 19.97 5.66 6.42
CA LYS A 96 19.25 4.60 5.71
C LYS A 96 18.20 3.92 6.61
N VAL A 97 18.56 3.61 7.86
CA VAL A 97 17.62 3.01 8.85
C VAL A 97 16.47 3.96 9.19
N ILE A 98 16.74 5.26 9.31
CA ILE A 98 15.70 6.26 9.57
C ILE A 98 14.70 6.30 8.41
N TRP A 99 15.18 6.30 7.16
CA TRP A 99 14.29 6.28 5.99
C TRP A 99 13.44 5.01 5.89
N VAL A 100 14.01 3.83 6.15
CA VAL A 100 13.23 2.57 6.25
C VAL A 100 12.11 2.72 7.28
N SER A 101 12.46 3.27 8.45
CA SER A 101 11.52 3.40 9.57
C SER A 101 10.37 4.35 9.23
N ILE A 102 10.67 5.50 8.61
CA ILE A 102 9.66 6.46 8.17
C ILE A 102 8.75 5.84 7.11
N ILE A 103 9.32 5.23 6.07
CA ILE A 103 8.55 4.62 4.97
C ILE A 103 7.67 3.49 5.50
N THR A 104 8.21 2.65 6.38
CA THR A 104 7.45 1.55 7.00
C THR A 104 6.33 2.09 7.88
N PHE A 105 6.59 3.14 8.65
CA PHE A 105 5.59 3.78 9.49
C PHE A 105 4.43 4.37 8.68
N VAL A 106 4.76 5.09 7.59
CA VAL A 106 3.77 5.62 6.64
C VAL A 106 2.97 4.48 6.00
N SER A 107 3.62 3.39 5.62
CA SER A 107 2.95 2.18 5.09
C SER A 107 1.98 1.56 6.09
N VAL A 108 2.37 1.48 7.36
CA VAL A 108 1.49 0.95 8.43
C VAL A 108 0.30 1.87 8.66
N ILE A 109 0.48 3.20 8.68
CA ILE A 109 -0.63 4.15 8.79
C ILE A 109 -1.60 3.96 7.62
N TYR A 110 -1.09 3.92 6.39
CA TYR A 110 -1.90 3.66 5.20
C TYR A 110 -2.66 2.33 5.34
N GLY A 111 -1.98 1.26 5.76
CA GLY A 111 -2.56 -0.06 5.95
C GLY A 111 -3.71 -0.09 6.97
N ASN A 112 -3.61 0.71 8.03
CA ASN A 112 -4.70 0.86 9.01
C ASN A 112 -5.92 1.53 8.38
N ILE A 113 -5.72 2.64 7.68
CA ILE A 113 -6.80 3.37 6.99
C ILE A 113 -7.45 2.47 5.94
N PHE A 114 -6.62 1.79 5.15
CA PHE A 114 -7.03 0.82 4.13
C PHE A 114 -7.95 -0.27 4.70
N TRP A 115 -7.58 -0.88 5.83
CA TRP A 115 -8.39 -1.93 6.43
C TRP A 115 -9.73 -1.39 6.97
N ILE A 116 -9.71 -0.25 7.67
CA ILE A 116 -10.93 0.36 8.23
C ILE A 116 -11.91 0.72 7.11
N PHE A 117 -11.42 1.36 6.06
CA PHE A 117 -12.23 1.77 4.91
C PHE A 117 -12.85 0.55 4.22
N ASN A 118 -12.04 -0.45 3.86
CA ASN A 118 -12.53 -1.64 3.17
C ASN A 118 -13.49 -2.48 4.03
N LYS A 119 -13.26 -2.56 5.35
CA LYS A 119 -14.20 -3.23 6.27
C LYS A 119 -15.55 -2.53 6.31
N THR A 120 -15.53 -1.20 6.38
CA THR A 120 -16.74 -0.37 6.46
C THR A 120 -17.52 -0.44 5.15
N ALA A 121 -16.81 -0.30 4.03
CA ALA A 121 -17.38 -0.42 2.68
C ALA A 121 -18.05 -1.79 2.48
N LYS A 122 -17.36 -2.88 2.87
CA LYS A 122 -17.90 -4.24 2.68
C LYS A 122 -19.06 -4.57 3.61
N THR A 123 -19.01 -4.11 4.86
CA THR A 123 -20.13 -4.27 5.81
C THR A 123 -21.40 -3.58 5.28
N LYS A 124 -21.26 -2.38 4.70
CA LYS A 124 -22.37 -1.62 4.12
C LYS A 124 -22.97 -2.31 2.88
N ASP A 125 -22.12 -2.82 1.98
CA ASP A 125 -22.53 -3.60 0.78
C ASP A 125 -23.36 -4.83 1.16
N ASN A 126 -22.91 -5.59 2.17
CA ASN A 126 -23.63 -6.77 2.65
C ASN A 126 -25.00 -6.41 3.25
N TYR A 127 -25.10 -5.31 4.02
CA TYR A 127 -26.35 -4.87 4.63
C TYR A 127 -27.41 -4.46 3.59
N ILE A 128 -26.99 -3.74 2.55
CA ILE A 128 -27.88 -3.32 1.45
C ILE A 128 -28.35 -4.54 0.65
N SER A 129 -27.47 -5.53 0.44
CA SER A 129 -27.80 -6.74 -0.34
C SER A 129 -28.77 -7.69 0.38
N THR A 130 -28.93 -7.57 1.70
CA THR A 130 -29.86 -8.39 2.50
C THR A 130 -31.25 -7.78 2.70
N LYS A 131 -31.46 -6.55 2.23
CA LYS A 131 -32.77 -5.88 2.22
C LYS A 131 -33.40 -5.94 0.84
#